data_AF-A0A2N6GK66-F1
#
_entry.id   AF-A0A2N6GK66-F1
#
_cell.length_a   1.000
_cell.length_b   1.000
_cell.length_c   1.000
_cell.angle_alpha   90.00
_cell.angle_beta   90.00
_cell.angle_gamma   90.00
#
_symmetry.space_group_name_H-M   'P 1'
#
loop_
_entity.id
_entity.type
_entity.pdbx_description
1 polymer ?
#
loop_
_entity_poly.entity_id
_entity_poly.type
_entity_poly.pdbx_seq_one_letter_code
_entity_poly.pdbx_strand_id
1 'polypeptide(L)'
;MSLEKEKDPVSSFINCGESYLTKPGVISGIALDDAAVVLKRHLLSIQDDHALIDRLNALGKSIRSQDLDTIRAVYDQVVAALKSE
;
A
#
# COMPACT_ATOMS: atom_id res chain seq x y z
N MET A 1 -22.30 12.82 -15.31
CA MET A 1 -21.03 12.98 -14.57
C MET A 1 -20.32 11.65 -14.61
N SER A 2 -19.33 11.50 -15.48
CA SER A 2 -18.50 10.31 -15.54
C SER A 2 -17.70 10.25 -14.24
N LEU A 3 -18.02 9.32 -13.35
CA LEU A 3 -17.21 9.05 -12.17
C LEU A 3 -15.85 8.56 -12.68
N GLU A 4 -14.91 9.47 -12.61
CA GLU A 4 -13.56 9.35 -13.11
C GLU A 4 -12.88 8.14 -12.47
N LYS A 5 -12.45 7.20 -13.33
CA LYS A 5 -11.43 6.17 -13.08
C LYS A 5 -11.53 5.53 -11.70
N GLU A 6 -12.15 4.35 -11.63
CA GLU A 6 -11.74 3.33 -10.66
C GLU A 6 -10.21 3.26 -10.69
N LYS A 7 -9.55 3.94 -9.74
CA LYS A 7 -8.10 3.88 -9.60
C LYS A 7 -7.84 2.47 -9.14
N ASP A 8 -7.29 1.68 -10.04
CA ASP A 8 -6.74 0.37 -9.75
C ASP A 8 -6.06 0.37 -8.37
N PRO A 9 -6.50 -0.49 -7.42
CA PRO A 9 -5.99 -0.50 -6.05
C PRO A 9 -4.47 -0.60 -5.96
N VAL A 10 -3.84 -1.32 -6.89
CA VAL A 10 -2.39 -1.46 -6.98
C VAL A 10 -1.74 -0.13 -7.33
N SER A 11 -2.20 0.52 -8.40
CA SER A 11 -1.72 1.83 -8.82
C SER A 11 -1.93 2.90 -7.74
N SER A 12 -3.06 2.87 -7.02
CA SER A 12 -3.30 3.81 -5.91
C SER A 12 -2.30 3.59 -4.78
N PHE A 13 -2.05 2.34 -4.40
CA PHE A 13 -1.06 1.99 -3.38
C PHE A 13 0.35 2.45 -3.73
N ILE A 14 0.80 2.19 -4.96
CA ILE A 14 2.13 2.58 -5.44
C ILE A 14 2.30 4.11 -5.36
N ASN A 15 1.34 4.86 -5.91
CA ASN A 15 1.42 6.33 -5.90
C ASN A 15 1.43 6.91 -4.48
N CYS A 16 0.62 6.36 -3.56
CA CYS A 16 0.62 6.79 -2.17
C CYS A 16 1.94 6.47 -1.47
N GLY A 17 2.53 5.31 -1.75
CA GLY A 17 3.81 4.90 -1.19
C GLY A 17 4.97 5.77 -1.66
N GLU A 18 5.07 6.04 -2.96
CA GLU A 18 6.08 6.94 -3.51
C GLU A 18 5.96 8.36 -2.93
N SER A 19 4.74 8.87 -2.79
CA SER A 19 4.47 10.17 -2.17
C SER A 19 4.92 10.21 -0.71
N TYR A 20 4.58 9.18 0.07
CA TYR A 20 5.01 9.07 1.46
C TYR A 20 6.53 8.94 1.60
N LEU A 21 7.19 8.12 0.78
CA LEU A 21 8.63 7.93 0.83
C LEU A 21 9.41 9.17 0.38
N THR A 22 8.86 9.95 -0.54
CA THR A 22 9.47 11.22 -0.99
C THR A 22 9.32 12.32 0.07
N LYS A 23 8.14 12.41 0.70
CA LYS A 23 7.85 13.39 1.74
C LYS A 23 7.02 12.75 2.86
N PRO A 24 7.70 12.13 3.84
CA PRO A 24 7.02 11.51 4.97
C PRO A 24 6.27 12.56 5.79
N GLY A 25 5.01 12.31 6.05
CA GLY A 25 4.15 13.22 6.79
C GLY A 25 2.86 12.54 7.24
N VAL A 26 2.15 13.15 8.19
CA VAL A 26 0.92 12.56 8.75
C VAL A 26 -0.12 12.32 7.67
N ILE A 27 -0.34 13.28 6.78
CA ILE A 27 -1.33 13.19 5.70
C ILE A 27 -0.93 12.10 4.68
N SER A 28 0.32 12.07 4.24
CA SER A 28 0.80 11.05 3.30
C SER A 28 0.83 9.65 3.93
N GLY A 29 1.05 9.55 5.24
CA GLY A 29 1.00 8.29 5.99
C GLY A 29 -0.43 7.75 6.10
N ILE A 30 -1.40 8.62 6.39
CA ILE A 30 -2.84 8.24 6.38
C ILE A 30 -3.26 7.78 4.99
N ALA A 31 -2.85 8.48 3.93
CA ALA A 31 -3.16 8.10 2.56
C ALA A 31 -2.56 6.74 2.17
N LEU A 32 -1.32 6.45 2.61
CA LEU A 32 -0.70 5.14 2.38
C LEU A 32 -1.38 4.02 3.17
N ASP A 33 -1.76 4.24 4.44
CA ASP A 33 -2.48 3.24 5.24
C ASP A 33 -3.85 2.93 4.62
N ASP A 34 -4.59 3.94 4.17
CA ASP A 34 -5.88 3.75 3.48
C ASP A 34 -5.71 2.95 2.17
N ALA A 35 -4.73 3.33 1.35
CA ALA A 35 -4.44 2.60 0.11
C ALA A 35 -4.00 1.15 0.37
N ALA A 36 -3.24 0.89 1.43
CA ALA A 36 -2.86 -0.47 1.84
C ALA A 36 -4.08 -1.30 2.26
N VAL A 37 -5.05 -0.71 2.96
CA VAL A 37 -6.31 -1.37 3.33
C VAL A 37 -7.16 -1.69 2.10
N VAL A 38 -7.27 -0.77 1.16
CA VAL A 38 -8.01 -0.97 -0.10
C VAL A 38 -7.36 -2.09 -0.92
N LEU A 39 -6.04 -2.07 -1.09
CA LEU A 39 -5.31 -3.11 -1.80
C LEU A 39 -5.49 -4.48 -1.12
N LYS A 40 -5.43 -4.54 0.21
CA LYS A 40 -5.65 -5.78 0.97
C LYS A 40 -7.03 -6.38 0.69
N ARG A 41 -8.08 -5.55 0.68
CA ARG A 41 -9.45 -5.99 0.37
C ARG A 41 -9.57 -6.48 -1.07
N HIS A 42 -8.88 -5.83 -2.00
CA HIS A 42 -8.83 -6.27 -3.39
C HIS A 42 -8.19 -7.66 -3.50
N LEU A 43 -6.98 -7.85 -2.94
CA LEU A 43 -6.27 -9.13 -2.96
C LEU A 43 -7.07 -10.28 -2.33
N LEU A 44 -7.73 -10.02 -1.20
CA LEU A 44 -8.65 -10.97 -0.57
C LEU A 44 -9.83 -11.36 -1.48
N SER A 45 -10.23 -10.49 -2.39
CA SER A 45 -11.35 -10.75 -3.31
C SER A 45 -10.94 -11.48 -4.58
N ILE A 46 -9.67 -11.41 -5.00
CA ILE A 46 -9.24 -11.92 -6.32
C ILE A 46 -8.24 -13.07 -6.25
N GLN A 47 -7.43 -13.17 -5.19
CA GLN A 47 -6.19 -13.93 -5.25
C GLN A 47 -5.83 -14.71 -3.99
N ASP A 48 -6.48 -14.42 -2.85
CA ASP A 48 -6.26 -15.07 -1.56
C ASP A 48 -4.76 -15.18 -1.18
N ASP A 49 -3.94 -14.23 -1.64
CA ASP A 49 -2.50 -14.19 -1.35
C ASP A 49 -2.27 -13.72 0.09
N HIS A 50 -2.35 -14.68 1.00
CA HIS A 50 -2.14 -14.48 2.43
C HIS A 50 -0.77 -13.89 2.76
N ALA A 51 0.27 -14.20 1.97
CA ALA A 51 1.61 -13.68 2.22
C ALA A 51 1.68 -12.17 1.93
N LEU A 52 1.03 -11.72 0.85
CA LEU A 52 0.96 -10.30 0.52
C LEU A 52 0.05 -9.53 1.50
N ILE A 53 -1.04 -10.16 1.95
CA ILE A 53 -1.94 -9.62 2.98
C ILE A 53 -1.20 -9.39 4.30
N ASP A 54 -0.36 -10.34 4.74
CA ASP A 54 0.43 -10.20 5.96
C ASP A 54 1.46 -9.07 5.86
N ARG A 55 2.09 -8.89 4.69
CA ARG A 55 2.99 -7.75 4.44
C ARG A 55 2.26 -6.42 4.50
N LEU A 56 1.04 -6.33 3.96
CA LEU A 56 0.22 -5.13 4.07
C LEU A 56 -0.20 -4.83 5.52
N ASN A 57 -0.50 -5.86 6.32
CA ASN A 57 -0.77 -5.69 7.74
C ASN A 57 0.47 -5.18 8.52
N ALA A 58 1.67 -5.68 8.18
CA ALA A 58 2.92 -5.20 8.74
C ALA A 58 3.19 -3.74 8.36
N LEU A 59 2.98 -3.38 7.08
CA LEU A 59 3.13 -2.02 6.58
C LEU A 59 2.27 -1.02 7.37
N GLY A 60 0.98 -1.30 7.56
CA GLY A 60 0.08 -0.43 8.33
C GLY A 60 0.51 -0.24 9.80
N LYS A 61 1.13 -1.26 10.41
CA LYS A 61 1.73 -1.11 11.75
C LYS A 61 2.94 -0.17 11.72
N SER A 62 3.84 -0.35 10.76
CA SER A 62 5.05 0.46 10.62
C SER A 62 4.75 1.94 10.31
N ILE A 63 3.70 2.21 9.51
CA ILE A 63 3.21 3.58 9.25
C ILE A 63 2.80 4.27 10.56
N ARG A 64 2.05 3.57 11.42
CA ARG A 64 1.62 4.10 12.72
C ARG A 64 2.77 4.32 13.69
N SER A 65 3.81 3.48 13.64
CA SER A 65 5.03 3.66 14.43
C SER A 65 6.04 4.62 13.79
N GLN A 66 5.75 5.16 12.60
CA GLN A 66 6.63 6.03 11.82
C GLN A 66 8.03 5.44 11.55
N ASP A 67 8.11 4.11 11.43
CA ASP A 67 9.35 3.40 11.17
C ASP A 67 9.63 3.39 9.66
N LEU A 68 10.28 4.45 9.17
CA LEU A 68 10.51 4.68 7.74
C LEU A 68 11.36 3.60 7.08
N ASP A 69 12.34 3.04 7.77
CA ASP A 69 13.20 1.97 7.25
C ASP A 69 12.39 0.70 7.00
N THR A 70 11.58 0.29 7.99
CA THR A 70 10.69 -0.86 7.84
C THR A 70 9.61 -0.59 6.79
N ILE A 71 9.02 0.62 6.76
CA ILE A 71 8.02 0.99 5.75
C ILE A 71 8.59 0.84 4.35
N ARG A 72 9.80 1.37 4.10
CA ARG A 72 10.44 1.29 2.79
C ARG A 72 10.73 -0.16 2.39
N ALA A 73 11.31 -0.94 3.29
CA ALA A 73 11.62 -2.34 3.03
C ALA A 73 10.38 -3.19 2.72
N VAL A 74 9.29 -3.00 3.48
CA VAL A 74 8.02 -3.71 3.26
C VAL A 74 7.32 -3.22 2.00
N TYR A 75 7.33 -1.91 1.75
CA TYR A 75 6.75 -1.32 0.54
C TYR A 75 7.42 -1.88 -0.72
N ASP A 76 8.76 -1.89 -0.80
CA ASP A 76 9.49 -2.43 -1.94
C ASP A 76 9.18 -3.92 -2.18
N GLN A 77 9.04 -4.70 -1.12
CA GLN A 77 8.66 -6.12 -1.20
C GLN A 77 7.23 -6.32 -1.74
N VAL A 78 6.28 -5.49 -1.33
CA VAL A 78 4.90 -5.53 -1.82
C VAL A 78 4.85 -5.12 -3.29
N VAL A 79 5.52 -4.03 -3.67
CA VAL A 79 5.57 -3.56 -5.06
C VAL A 79 6.26 -4.56 -5.98
N ALA A 80 7.33 -5.22 -5.53
CA ALA A 80 8.01 -6.26 -6.29
C ALA A 80 7.09 -7.48 -6.53
N ALA A 81 6.31 -7.89 -5.52
CA ALA A 81 5.34 -8.98 -5.66
C ALA A 81 4.26 -8.63 -6.68
N LEU A 82 3.68 -7.43 -6.59
CA LEU A 82 2.63 -6.95 -7.50
C LEU A 82 3.08 -6.77 -8.96
N LYS A 83 4.39 -6.59 -9.20
CA LYS A 83 4.97 -6.48 -10.55
C LYS A 83 5.36 -7.83 -11.16
N SER A 84 5.43 -8.88 -10.35
CA SER A 84 5.87 -10.22 -10.79
C SER A 84 4.73 -11.10 -11.28
N GLU A 85 3.50 -10.57 -11.27
CA GLU A 85 2.27 -11.21 -11.76
C GLU A 85 1.75 -10.53 -13.03
#